data_AF-A0A813LYM8-F1
#
_entry.id   AF-A0A813LYM8-F1
#
_cell.length_a   1.000
_cell.length_b   1.000
_cell.length_c   1.000
_cell.angle_alpha   90.00
_cell.angle_beta   90.00
_cell.angle_gamma   90.00
#
_symmetry.space_group_name_H-M   'P 1'
#
loop_
_entity.id
_entity.type
_entity.pdbx_description
1 polymer ?
#
loop_
_entity_poly.entity_id
_entity_poly.type
_entity_poly.pdbx_seq_one_letter_code
_entity_poly.pdbx_strand_id
1 'polypeptide(L)'
;MQYIQVKNTFIHFHLTSDEVEGVLRRSSSSPAMLKTPGMEDPTCQAASADTSLVKILLEEKLLAHRLGKCKPCGYRYFKVDGCRQGDDCEFCHFCSLDDVKDRKHSSKRQARAIKRAAGYMAPFQSRSESSRFSRPSIPTWHILGALSRSAHLA
;
A
#
# COMPACT_ATOMS: atom_id res chain seq x y z
N MET A 1 -27.83 30.75 18.76
CA MET A 1 -27.41 29.41 19.23
C MET A 1 -27.28 28.50 18.02
N GLN A 2 -26.05 28.22 17.58
CA GLN A 2 -25.78 27.43 16.37
C GLN A 2 -25.95 25.93 16.69
N TYR A 3 -26.84 25.24 15.97
CA TYR A 3 -27.12 23.82 16.17
C TYR A 3 -26.03 22.96 15.50
N ILE A 4 -25.36 22.09 16.26
CA ILE A 4 -24.32 21.19 15.77
C ILE A 4 -24.98 19.91 15.24
N GLN A 5 -24.81 19.63 13.95
CA GLN A 5 -25.36 18.44 13.33
C GLN A 5 -24.42 17.25 13.58
N VAL A 6 -24.92 16.24 14.29
CA VAL A 6 -24.21 14.98 14.54
C VAL A 6 -24.87 13.88 13.71
N LYS A 7 -24.11 13.24 12.83
CA LYS A 7 -24.56 12.02 12.12
C LYS A 7 -23.48 10.94 12.24
N ASN A 8 -23.91 9.76 12.64
CA ASN A 8 -23.13 8.53 12.85
C ASN A 8 -22.00 8.69 13.89
N THR A 9 -20.88 9.35 13.55
CA THR A 9 -19.77 9.67 14.47
C THR A 9 -19.02 10.95 14.07
N PHE A 10 -19.50 11.68 13.06
CA PHE A 10 -18.82 12.86 12.54
C PHE A 10 -19.54 14.13 12.97
N ILE A 11 -18.77 15.04 13.58
CA ILE A 11 -19.23 16.37 13.98
C ILE A 11 -18.76 17.34 12.89
N HIS A 12 -19.71 17.92 12.17
CA HIS A 12 -19.42 18.94 11.17
C HIS A 12 -19.54 20.32 11.83
N PHE A 13 -18.41 21.02 11.97
CA PHE A 13 -18.39 22.43 12.34
C PHE A 13 -18.50 23.27 11.06
N HIS A 14 -19.60 24.01 10.90
CA HIS A 14 -19.71 25.07 9.90
C HIS A 14 -18.99 26.30 10.47
N LEU A 15 -17.71 26.45 10.15
CA LEU A 15 -16.94 27.64 10.49
C LEU A 15 -17.32 28.74 9.49
N THR A 16 -17.93 29.81 9.97
CA THR A 16 -18.04 31.09 9.23
C THR A 16 -16.65 31.72 9.20
N SER A 17 -16.23 32.20 8.04
CA SER A 17 -14.84 32.45 7.62
C SER A 17 -14.03 33.54 8.34
N ASP A 18 -14.36 33.94 9.57
CA ASP A 18 -13.61 34.96 10.30
C ASP A 18 -13.24 34.41 11.69
N GLU A 19 -12.03 34.73 12.19
CA GLU A 19 -11.37 34.26 13.42
C GLU A 19 -10.49 32.99 13.28
N VAL A 20 -9.42 33.11 12.50
CA VAL A 20 -8.19 32.31 12.63
C VAL A 20 -7.34 32.84 13.79
N GLU A 21 -7.45 32.24 14.99
CA GLU A 21 -6.33 32.04 15.93
C GLU A 21 -6.80 31.29 17.18
N GLY A 22 -6.55 29.98 17.21
CA GLY A 22 -6.85 29.14 18.36
C GLY A 22 -5.90 27.96 18.41
N VAL A 23 -4.86 28.07 19.24
CA VAL A 23 -3.89 27.01 19.53
C VAL A 23 -4.63 25.72 19.86
N LEU A 24 -4.55 24.73 18.97
CA LEU A 24 -5.22 23.44 19.12
C LEU A 24 -4.71 22.76 20.41
N ARG A 25 -5.53 22.78 21.46
CA ARG A 25 -5.22 22.13 22.74
C ARG A 25 -5.13 20.62 22.53
N ARG A 26 -4.00 20.03 22.93
CA ARG A 26 -3.75 18.59 22.87
C ARG A 26 -4.77 17.87 23.77
N SER A 27 -5.48 16.88 23.23
CA SER A 27 -6.44 16.05 23.96
C SER A 27 -5.74 15.28 25.09
N SER A 28 -6.42 15.16 26.24
CA SER A 28 -5.92 14.53 27.47
C SER A 28 -5.54 13.05 27.33
N SER A 29 -5.98 12.40 26.25
CA SER A 29 -5.63 11.03 25.87
C SER A 29 -4.34 10.91 25.06
N SER A 30 -3.64 12.02 24.77
CA SER A 30 -2.31 11.97 24.16
C SER A 30 -1.26 11.60 25.22
N PRO A 31 -0.42 10.57 24.99
CA PRO A 31 0.64 10.24 25.94
C PRO A 31 1.58 11.42 26.15
N ALA A 32 1.95 11.67 27.41
CA ALA A 32 2.88 12.74 27.76
C ALA A 32 4.26 12.43 27.15
N MET A 33 4.63 13.15 26.09
CA MET A 33 6.00 13.14 25.60
C MET A 33 6.85 13.93 26.59
N LEU A 34 7.40 13.25 27.59
CA LEU A 34 8.43 13.81 28.47
C LEU A 34 9.65 14.14 27.61
N LYS A 35 9.86 15.43 27.32
CA LYS A 35 11.13 15.94 26.84
C LYS A 35 11.99 16.24 28.06
N THR A 36 12.94 15.38 28.39
CA THR A 36 13.99 15.69 29.38
C THR A 36 15.05 16.57 28.70
N PRO A 37 15.30 17.80 29.17
CA PRO A 37 16.47 18.56 28.74
C PRO A 37 17.65 18.25 29.66
N GLY A 38 18.78 17.81 29.09
CA GLY A 38 20.08 17.89 29.77
C GLY A 38 20.52 16.70 30.61
N MET A 39 20.68 15.53 30.00
CA MET A 39 21.72 14.59 30.41
C MET A 39 22.41 14.08 29.14
N GLU A 40 23.65 14.50 28.95
CA GLU A 40 24.58 13.76 28.12
C GLU A 40 24.89 12.45 28.85
N ASP A 41 24.21 11.37 28.46
CA ASP A 41 24.58 10.03 28.88
C ASP A 41 25.96 9.68 28.29
N PRO A 42 27.01 9.49 29.10
CA PRO A 42 28.28 8.99 28.60
C PRO A 42 28.11 7.49 28.36
N THR A 43 27.91 7.15 27.08
CA THR A 43 27.85 5.78 26.56
C THR A 43 26.75 4.94 27.20
N CYS A 44 25.52 5.11 26.71
CA CYS A 44 24.63 3.96 26.60
C CYS A 44 25.36 2.93 25.74
N GLN A 45 26.01 1.98 26.39
CA GLN A 45 26.39 0.72 25.76
C GLN A 45 25.07 0.16 25.25
N ALA A 46 24.82 0.36 23.95
CA ALA A 46 23.81 -0.36 23.23
C ALA A 46 24.03 -1.81 23.63
N ALA A 47 23.10 -2.36 24.42
CA ALA A 47 23.09 -3.77 24.73
C ALA A 47 23.26 -4.46 23.39
N SER A 48 24.40 -5.12 23.23
CA SER A 48 24.78 -5.85 22.03
C SER A 48 23.75 -6.95 21.85
N ALA A 49 22.64 -6.59 21.21
CA ALA A 49 21.60 -7.50 20.82
C ALA A 49 22.28 -8.54 19.94
N ASP A 50 22.21 -9.77 20.42
CA ASP A 50 22.88 -10.97 19.96
C ASP A 50 23.08 -10.99 18.44
N THR A 51 24.24 -10.47 18.01
CA THR A 51 24.61 -10.35 16.59
C THR A 51 24.72 -11.73 15.96
N SER A 52 24.82 -12.78 16.78
CA SER A 52 24.93 -14.16 16.37
C SER A 52 23.64 -14.68 15.75
N LEU A 53 22.47 -14.36 16.32
CA LEU A 53 21.17 -14.86 15.82
C LEU A 53 20.75 -14.22 14.48
N VAL A 54 20.94 -12.91 14.34
CA VAL A 54 20.65 -12.19 13.08
C VAL A 54 21.56 -12.68 11.95
N LYS A 55 22.81 -13.02 12.28
CA LYS A 55 23.79 -13.55 11.33
C LYS A 55 23.41 -14.94 10.82
N ILE A 56 22.95 -15.82 11.71
CA ILE A 56 22.47 -17.17 11.32
C ILE A 56 21.28 -17.08 10.35
N LEU A 57 20.30 -16.21 10.62
CA LEU A 57 19.13 -16.02 9.74
C LEU A 57 19.51 -15.44 8.37
N LEU A 58 20.47 -14.51 8.35
CA LEU A 58 20.97 -13.92 7.10
C LEU A 58 21.75 -14.95 6.27
N GLU A 59 22.56 -15.78 6.93
CA GLU A 59 23.32 -16.86 6.31
C GLU A 59 22.39 -17.90 5.67
N GLU A 60 21.32 -18.32 6.36
CA GLU A 60 20.33 -19.24 5.80
C GLU A 60 19.65 -18.67 4.54
N LYS A 61 19.22 -17.41 4.58
CA LYS A 61 18.64 -16.71 3.42
C LYS A 61 19.63 -16.65 2.25
N LEU A 62 20.90 -16.40 2.54
CA LEU A 62 21.96 -16.35 1.52
C LEU A 62 22.23 -17.74 0.92
N LEU A 63 22.24 -18.79 1.73
CA LEU A 63 22.37 -20.17 1.27
C LEU A 63 21.19 -20.57 0.38
N ALA A 64 19.95 -20.27 0.80
CA ALA A 64 18.77 -20.52 -0.02
C ALA A 64 18.81 -19.74 -1.34
N HIS A 65 19.38 -18.53 -1.34
CA HIS A 65 19.60 -17.74 -2.55
C HIS A 65 20.62 -18.39 -3.48
N ARG A 66 21.80 -18.78 -2.96
CA ARG A 66 22.85 -19.46 -3.74
C ARG A 66 22.38 -20.78 -4.34
N LEU A 67 21.52 -21.51 -3.61
CA LEU A 67 20.89 -22.75 -4.10
C LEU A 67 19.74 -22.49 -5.10
N GLY A 68 19.38 -21.24 -5.34
CA GLY A 68 18.26 -20.88 -6.20
C GLY A 68 16.88 -21.20 -5.62
N LYS A 69 16.78 -21.74 -4.40
CA LYS A 69 15.51 -22.13 -3.73
C LYS A 69 14.81 -20.97 -3.00
N CYS A 70 15.41 -19.78 -3.00
CA CYS A 70 14.86 -18.61 -2.34
C CYS A 70 13.54 -18.10 -2.97
N LYS A 71 12.74 -17.38 -2.17
CA LYS A 71 11.56 -16.64 -2.64
C LYS A 71 11.90 -15.15 -2.71
N PRO A 72 11.91 -14.52 -3.89
CA PRO A 72 12.30 -13.12 -4.02
C PRO A 72 11.26 -12.18 -3.39
N CYS A 73 11.71 -11.10 -2.76
CA CYS A 73 10.84 -10.06 -2.23
C CYS A 73 10.26 -9.21 -3.35
N GLY A 74 8.93 -9.21 -3.51
CA GLY A 74 8.28 -8.34 -4.49
C GLY A 74 8.44 -6.85 -4.18
N TYR A 75 8.48 -6.49 -2.89
CA TYR A 75 8.56 -5.10 -2.45
C TYR A 75 9.92 -4.45 -2.68
N ARG A 76 11.01 -5.24 -2.65
CA ARG A 76 12.38 -4.74 -2.83
C ARG A 76 12.57 -3.96 -4.13
N TYR A 77 11.79 -4.30 -5.17
CA TYR A 77 11.98 -3.84 -6.54
C TYR A 77 10.73 -3.27 -7.21
N PHE A 78 9.52 -3.76 -6.90
CA PHE A 78 8.30 -3.30 -7.57
C PHE A 78 7.60 -2.12 -6.85
N LYS A 79 8.06 -1.75 -5.65
CA LYS A 79 7.55 -0.57 -4.94
C LYS A 79 8.60 0.53 -4.90
N VAL A 80 8.13 1.76 -5.03
CA VAL A 80 8.96 2.98 -4.95
C VAL A 80 9.58 3.09 -3.55
N ASP A 81 8.81 2.78 -2.51
CA ASP A 81 9.26 2.83 -1.11
C ASP A 81 10.15 1.64 -0.72
N GLY A 82 10.34 0.64 -1.60
CA GLY A 82 11.08 -0.58 -1.28
C GLY A 82 10.39 -1.48 -0.25
N CYS A 83 11.18 -2.38 0.34
CA CYS A 83 10.70 -3.29 1.38
C CYS A 83 10.74 -2.59 2.76
N ARG A 84 9.61 -2.55 3.46
CA ARG A 84 9.49 -1.89 4.78
C ARG A 84 10.01 -2.74 5.94
N GLN A 85 10.23 -4.05 5.71
CA GLN A 85 10.65 -5.01 6.73
C GLN A 85 12.18 -5.06 6.93
N GLY A 86 12.97 -4.41 6.06
CA GLY A 86 14.44 -4.41 6.20
C GLY A 86 15.03 -5.82 6.27
N ASP A 87 15.84 -6.07 7.29
CA ASP A 87 16.53 -7.35 7.52
C ASP A 87 15.60 -8.45 8.07
N ASP A 88 14.50 -8.06 8.71
CA ASP A 88 13.46 -8.95 9.22
C ASP A 88 12.52 -9.48 8.13
N CYS A 89 12.70 -9.04 6.87
CA CYS A 89 11.92 -9.52 5.74
C CYS A 89 12.13 -11.03 5.52
N GLU A 90 11.06 -11.82 5.55
CA GLU A 90 11.11 -13.28 5.31
C GLU A 90 11.51 -13.64 3.86
N PHE A 91 11.45 -12.67 2.95
CA PHE A 91 11.77 -12.86 1.54
C PHE A 91 13.21 -12.46 1.21
N CYS A 92 13.72 -13.03 0.13
CA CYS A 92 15.08 -12.79 -0.33
C CYS A 92 15.23 -11.40 -0.97
N HIS A 93 16.21 -10.65 -0.48
CA HIS A 93 16.64 -9.35 -1.01
C HIS A 93 17.86 -9.42 -1.95
N PHE A 94 18.47 -10.60 -2.11
CA PHE A 94 19.68 -10.80 -2.91
C PHE A 94 19.41 -11.10 -4.40
N CYS A 95 18.17 -11.42 -4.78
CA CYS A 95 17.81 -11.68 -6.17
C CYS A 95 17.88 -10.42 -7.02
N SER A 96 18.36 -10.53 -8.25
CA SER A 96 18.31 -9.42 -9.20
C SER A 96 16.88 -9.15 -9.69
N LEU A 97 16.65 -7.96 -10.25
CA LEU A 97 15.36 -7.59 -10.86
C LEU A 97 14.87 -8.59 -11.90
N ASP A 98 15.80 -9.08 -12.73
CA ASP A 98 15.48 -9.98 -13.83
C ASP A 98 15.15 -11.38 -13.31
N ASP A 99 15.90 -11.86 -12.30
CA ASP A 99 15.58 -13.12 -11.61
C ASP A 99 14.16 -13.10 -11.00
N VAL A 100 13.77 -11.97 -10.40
CA VAL A 100 12.44 -11.83 -9.79
C VAL A 100 11.35 -11.89 -10.86
N LYS A 101 11.55 -11.22 -11.99
CA LYS A 101 10.61 -11.25 -13.12
C LYS A 101 10.50 -12.66 -13.69
N ASP A 102 11.62 -13.29 -13.99
CA ASP A 102 11.67 -14.61 -14.61
C ASP A 102 11.02 -15.68 -13.73
N ARG A 103 11.31 -15.67 -12.42
CA ARG A 103 10.64 -16.56 -11.46
C ARG A 103 9.13 -16.33 -11.41
N LYS A 104 8.68 -15.08 -11.43
CA LYS A 104 7.25 -14.73 -11.46
C LYS A 104 6.57 -15.23 -12.74
N HIS A 105 7.23 -15.08 -13.89
CA HIS A 105 6.71 -15.58 -15.16
C HIS A 105 6.67 -17.11 -15.20
N SER A 106 7.75 -17.77 -14.78
CA SER A 106 7.86 -19.22 -14.70
C SER A 106 6.80 -19.82 -13.76
N SER A 107 6.67 -19.29 -12.54
CA SER A 107 5.67 -19.74 -11.56
C SER A 107 4.24 -19.58 -12.08
N LYS A 108 3.92 -18.46 -12.74
CA LYS A 108 2.61 -18.28 -13.40
C LYS A 108 2.37 -19.29 -14.53
N ARG A 109 3.39 -19.58 -15.34
CA ARG A 109 3.30 -20.57 -16.43
C ARG A 109 3.03 -21.96 -15.88
N GLN A 110 3.77 -22.36 -14.83
CA GLN A 110 3.57 -23.64 -14.15
C GLN A 110 2.17 -23.74 -13.54
N ALA A 111 1.73 -22.72 -12.80
CA ALA A 111 0.38 -22.71 -12.22
C ALA A 111 -0.72 -22.82 -13.28
N ARG A 112 -0.56 -22.18 -14.44
CA ARG A 112 -1.47 -22.33 -15.59
C ARG A 112 -1.43 -23.73 -16.18
N ALA A 113 -0.25 -24.33 -16.32
CA ALA A 113 -0.10 -25.70 -16.81
C ALA A 113 -0.76 -26.71 -15.88
N ILE A 114 -0.55 -26.59 -14.55
CA ILE A 114 -1.19 -27.45 -13.54
C ILE A 114 -2.72 -27.31 -13.59
N LYS A 115 -3.26 -26.09 -13.67
CA LYS A 115 -4.72 -25.89 -13.80
C LYS A 115 -5.31 -26.53 -15.06
N ARG A 116 -4.59 -26.44 -16.18
CA ARG A 116 -4.99 -27.10 -17.45
C ARG A 116 -4.94 -28.62 -17.33
N ALA A 117 -3.86 -29.16 -16.74
CA ALA A 117 -3.69 -30.59 -16.53
C ALA A 117 -4.73 -31.17 -15.55
N ALA A 118 -5.08 -30.42 -14.50
CA ALA A 118 -6.11 -30.79 -13.52
C ALA A 118 -7.54 -30.66 -14.06
N GLY A 119 -7.75 -30.32 -15.34
CA GLY A 119 -9.08 -30.15 -15.92
C GLY A 119 -9.88 -28.99 -15.32
N TYR A 120 -9.24 -28.08 -14.56
CA TYR A 120 -9.89 -26.93 -13.95
C TYR A 120 -10.16 -25.88 -15.02
N MET A 121 -11.21 -26.10 -15.79
CA MET A 121 -11.92 -25.05 -16.49
C MET A 121 -12.55 -24.17 -15.41
N ALA A 122 -11.90 -23.06 -15.07
CA ALA A 122 -12.57 -22.03 -14.29
C ALA A 122 -13.87 -21.71 -15.04
N PRO A 123 -15.06 -21.91 -14.44
CA PRO A 123 -16.29 -21.65 -15.15
C PRO A 123 -16.24 -20.20 -15.62
N PHE A 124 -16.44 -20.00 -16.92
CA PHE A 124 -16.81 -18.70 -17.44
C PHE A 124 -18.10 -18.33 -16.73
N GLN A 125 -18.00 -17.59 -15.63
CA GLN A 125 -19.16 -16.97 -15.02
C GLN A 125 -19.64 -15.98 -16.07
N SER A 126 -20.55 -16.42 -16.94
CA SER A 126 -21.33 -15.52 -17.76
C SER A 126 -21.91 -14.54 -16.76
N ARG A 127 -21.49 -13.29 -16.90
CA ARG A 127 -21.99 -12.18 -16.10
C ARG A 127 -23.50 -12.19 -16.36
N SER A 128 -24.28 -12.75 -15.43
CA SER A 128 -25.70 -12.95 -15.67
C SER A 128 -26.33 -11.62 -16.00
N GLU A 129 -27.27 -11.64 -16.95
CA GLU A 129 -28.01 -10.47 -17.46
C GLU A 129 -28.52 -9.57 -16.31
N SER A 130 -28.88 -10.19 -15.18
CA SER A 130 -29.39 -9.54 -13.97
C SER A 130 -28.37 -8.63 -13.25
N SER A 131 -27.06 -8.74 -13.51
CA SER A 131 -26.05 -7.80 -12.98
C SER A 131 -25.66 -6.68 -13.97
N ARG A 132 -26.33 -6.59 -15.13
CA ARG A 132 -26.22 -5.40 -16.00
C ARG A 132 -26.99 -4.20 -15.44
N PHE A 133 -27.99 -4.44 -14.59
CA PHE A 133 -28.90 -3.43 -14.07
C PHE A 133 -28.53 -2.91 -12.67
N SER A 134 -27.27 -2.53 -12.46
CA SER A 134 -26.87 -1.60 -11.39
C SER A 134 -25.56 -0.90 -11.74
N ARG A 135 -25.34 -0.59 -13.02
CA ARG A 135 -24.43 0.51 -13.34
C ARG A 135 -25.22 1.79 -13.10
N PRO A 136 -24.86 2.66 -12.14
CA PRO A 136 -25.44 3.98 -12.10
C PRO A 136 -25.18 4.63 -13.46
N SER A 137 -26.27 5.05 -14.12
CA SER A 137 -26.22 5.88 -15.30
C SER A 137 -25.36 7.09 -14.97
N ILE A 138 -24.21 7.21 -15.63
CA ILE A 138 -23.41 8.44 -15.58
C ILE A 138 -24.36 9.55 -16.06
N PRO A 139 -24.65 10.59 -15.25
CA PRO A 139 -25.55 11.66 -15.68
C PRO A 139 -24.97 12.33 -16.93
N THR A 140 -25.78 12.42 -17.98
CA THR A 140 -25.45 12.92 -19.33
C THR A 140 -25.07 14.40 -19.39
N TRP A 141 -24.87 15.06 -18.25
CA TRP A 141 -24.65 16.51 -18.16
C TRP A 141 -23.22 16.93 -18.50
N HIS A 142 -22.35 16.00 -18.90
CA HIS A 142 -21.00 16.29 -19.39
C HIS A 142 -20.77 16.08 -20.91
N ILE A 143 -21.84 15.91 -21.72
CA ILE A 143 -21.70 15.76 -23.20
C ILE A 143 -22.23 16.99 -23.98
N LEU A 144 -22.56 18.09 -23.32
CA LEU A 144 -22.88 19.36 -24.00
C LEU A 144 -21.72 20.33 -23.81
N GLY A 145 -20.70 20.19 -24.66
CA GLY A 145 -19.54 21.07 -24.65
C GLY A 145 -18.63 20.95 -25.87
N ALA A 146 -19.17 20.56 -27.03
CA ALA A 146 -18.43 20.62 -28.29
C ALA A 146 -19.39 20.67 -29.48
N LEU A 147 -19.91 21.86 -29.81
CA LEU A 147 -20.08 22.30 -31.21
C LEU A 147 -20.55 23.77 -31.25
N SER A 148 -19.64 24.68 -31.56
CA SER A 148 -19.96 25.89 -32.31
C SER A 148 -18.72 26.27 -33.12
N ARG A 149 -18.66 25.75 -34.36
CA ARG A 149 -17.91 26.37 -35.45
C ARG A 149 -18.96 26.88 -36.42
N SER A 150 -19.35 28.13 -36.30
CA SER A 150 -20.12 28.81 -37.34
C SER A 150 -19.18 29.19 -38.46
N ALA A 151 -19.43 28.62 -39.64
CA ALA A 151 -18.91 29.10 -40.91
C ALA A 151 -19.62 30.41 -41.27
N HIS A 152 -18.86 31.44 -41.63
CA HIS A 152 -19.34 32.53 -42.46
C HIS A 152 -18.35 32.72 -43.61
N LEU A 153 -18.76 32.28 -44.81
CA LEU A 153 -18.33 32.89 -46.06
C LEU A 153 -19.28 34.05 -46.35
N ALA A 154 -18.72 35.23 -46.52
CA ALA A 154 -19.09 36.24 -47.51
C ALA A 154 -17.86 37.14 -47.69
#